data_AF-A0A9Q8XMW4-F1
#
_entry.id   AF-A0A9Q8XMW4-F1
#
_cell.length_a   1.000
_cell.length_b   1.000
_cell.length_c   1.000
_cell.angle_alpha   90.00
_cell.angle_beta   90.00
_cell.angle_gamma   90.00
#
_symmetry.space_group_name_H-M   'P 1'
#
loop_
_entity.id
_entity.type
_entity.pdbx_description
1 polymer ?
#
loop_
_entity_poly.entity_id
_entity_poly.type
_entity_poly.pdbx_seq_one_letter_code
_entity_poly.pdbx_strand_id
1 'polypeptide(L)' 'MDTQTHVIGAKVSCKTRHVNDRHIRTVTFERTQLNCEYSGQAVACGKVREELNKLGFKSTWSLIKWIKEA' A
#
# COMPACT_ATOMS: atom_id res chain seq x y z
N MET A 1 2.19 20.93 -15.78
CA MET A 1 3.07 19.75 -15.87
C MET A 1 2.73 18.84 -14.73
N ASP A 2 1.76 17.96 -14.92
CA ASP A 2 1.36 16.97 -13.92
C ASP A 2 2.45 15.91 -13.79
N THR A 3 3.20 15.98 -12.70
CA THR A 3 4.12 14.92 -12.30
C THR A 3 3.33 13.66 -11.97
N GLN A 4 3.20 12.76 -12.95
CA GLN A 4 2.63 11.44 -12.77
C GLN A 4 3.44 10.69 -11.71
N THR A 5 2.86 10.56 -10.51
CA THR A 5 3.52 9.85 -9.41
C THR A 5 3.23 8.36 -9.53
N HIS A 6 4.22 7.61 -10.03
CA HIS A 6 4.15 6.16 -10.13
C HIS A 6 4.74 5.50 -8.89
N VAL A 7 4.08 4.43 -8.43
CA VAL A 7 4.52 3.64 -7.27
C VAL A 7 4.50 2.16 -7.62
N ILE A 8 5.48 1.43 -7.08
CA ILE A 8 5.67 -0.02 -7.26
C ILE A 8 5.50 -0.78 -5.93
N GLY A 9 5.10 -0.07 -4.87
CA GLY A 9 4.99 -0.65 -3.55
C GLY A 9 4.64 0.37 -2.48
N ALA A 10 4.46 -0.12 -1.27
CA ALA A 10 4.21 0.68 -0.09
C ALA A 10 4.89 0.06 1.14
N LYS A 11 5.44 0.93 1.98
CA LYS A 11 5.79 0.60 3.36
C LYS A 11 4.58 0.92 4.23
N VAL A 12 4.11 -0.06 4.97
CA VAL A 12 2.88 0.00 5.76
C VAL A 12 3.12 -0.54 7.16
N SER A 13 2.41 0.03 8.13
CA SER A 13 2.26 -0.55 9.46
C SER A 13 0.99 -1.38 9.46
N CYS A 14 1.10 -2.69 9.60
CA CYS A 14 -0.05 -3.61 9.66
C CYS A 14 -0.08 -4.33 11.01
N LYS A 15 -1.26 -4.72 11.47
CA LYS A 15 -1.44 -5.57 12.65
C LYS A 15 -2.26 -6.80 12.30
N THR A 16 -2.04 -7.89 13.01
CA THR A 16 -2.94 -9.04 12.99
C THR A 16 -4.17 -8.73 13.86
N ARG A 17 -5.29 -9.39 13.57
CA ARG A 17 -6.52 -9.20 14.35
C ARG A 17 -6.28 -9.73 15.77
N HIS A 18 -6.71 -8.98 16.78
CA HIS A 18 -6.63 -9.32 18.21
C HIS A 18 -5.23 -9.28 18.87
N VAL A 19 -4.18 -8.88 18.14
CA VAL A 19 -2.85 -8.67 18.73
C VAL A 19 -2.46 -7.21 18.53
N ASN A 20 -2.01 -6.54 19.59
CA ASN A 20 -1.53 -5.16 19.51
C ASN A 20 -0.06 -5.09 19.05
N ASP A 21 0.33 -6.00 18.16
CA ASP A 21 1.68 -6.07 17.59
C ASP A 21 1.63 -5.48 16.18
N ARG A 22 2.13 -4.24 16.07
CA ARG A 22 2.21 -3.53 14.79
C ARG A 22 3.52 -3.90 14.13
N HIS A 23 3.43 -4.52 12.97
CA HIS A 23 4.58 -4.85 12.15
C HIS A 23 4.71 -3.85 11.00
N ILE A 24 5.93 -3.40 10.77
CA ILE A 24 6.26 -2.65 9.57
C ILE A 24 6.55 -3.65 8.46
N ARG A 25 5.80 -3.57 7.37
CA ARG A 25 5.97 -4.41 6.19
C ARG A 25 6.12 -3.56 4.94
N THR A 26 6.92 -4.08 4.02
CA THR A 26 6.99 -3.56 2.65
C THR A 26 6.21 -4.50 1.76
N VAL A 27 5.19 -3.99 1.08
CA VAL A 27 4.43 -4.71 0.06
C VAL A 27 4.79 -4.13 -1.30
N THR A 28 5.17 -5.00 -2.21
CA THR A 28 5.45 -4.68 -3.61
C THR A 28 4.27 -5.11 -4.46
N PHE A 29 3.87 -4.28 -5.41
CA PHE A 29 2.75 -4.56 -6.32
C PHE A 29 3.02 -3.91 -7.68
N GLU A 30 2.23 -4.29 -8.68
CA GLU A 30 2.39 -3.75 -10.03
C GLU A 30 2.35 -2.22 -10.08
N ARG A 31 3.18 -1.65 -10.95
CA ARG A 31 3.28 -0.21 -11.18
C ARG A 31 1.89 0.44 -11.26
N THR A 32 1.63 1.38 -10.35
CA THR A 32 0.35 2.06 -10.23
C THR A 32 0.56 3.57 -10.18
N GLN A 33 -0.20 4.32 -10.97
CA GLN A 33 -0.19 5.77 -10.95
C GLN A 33 -1.10 6.28 -9.83
N LEU A 34 -0.56 7.09 -8.91
CA LEU A 34 -1.33 7.66 -7.79
C LEU A 34 -2.27 8.79 -8.25
N ASN A 35 -1.76 9.69 -9.09
CA ASN A 35 -2.48 10.84 -9.61
C ASN A 35 -3.11 10.50 -10.96
N CYS A 36 -4.13 9.65 -10.97
CA CYS A 36 -4.98 9.45 -12.15
C CYS A 36 -6.40 9.99 -11.86
N GLU A 37 -7.13 10.34 -12.91
CA GLU A 37 -8.49 10.91 -12.82
C GLU A 37 -9.47 10.03 -12.03
N TYR A 38 -9.20 8.73 -11.93
CA TYR A 38 -10.04 7.74 -11.25
C TYR A 38 -9.59 7.41 -9.81
N SER A 39 -8.92 8.32 -9.10
CA SER A 39 -8.44 8.10 -7.72
C SER A 39 -7.43 6.95 -7.62
N GLY A 40 -6.30 7.08 -8.32
CA GLY A 40 -5.24 6.07 -8.37
C GLY A 40 -4.65 5.70 -7.01
N GLN A 41 -4.74 6.61 -6.03
CA GLN A 41 -4.44 6.31 -4.64
C GLN A 41 -5.36 5.24 -4.05
N ALA A 42 -6.67 5.25 -4.36
CA ALA A 42 -7.60 4.22 -3.90
C ALA A 42 -7.25 2.85 -4.50
N VAL A 43 -6.86 2.81 -5.78
CA VAL A 43 -6.39 1.58 -6.45
C VAL A 43 -5.13 1.05 -5.78
N ALA A 44 -4.13 1.90 -5.54
CA ALA A 44 -2.89 1.51 -4.87
C ALA A 44 -3.14 1.01 -3.44
N CYS A 45 -4.03 1.67 -2.68
CA CYS A 45 -4.47 1.20 -1.36
C CYS A 45 -5.19 -0.16 -1.42
N GLY A 46 -5.98 -0.40 -2.46
CA GLY A 46 -6.62 -1.69 -2.72
C GLY A 46 -5.60 -2.80 -2.90
N LYS A 47 -4.60 -2.59 -3.77
CA LYS A 47 -3.50 -3.55 -4.00
C LYS A 47 -2.71 -3.84 -2.72
N VAL A 48 -2.38 -2.81 -1.95
CA VAL A 48 -1.75 -2.96 -0.62
C VAL A 48 -2.57 -3.86 0.30
N ARG A 49 -3.90 -3.65 0.34
CA ARG A 49 -4.80 -4.44 1.17
C ARG A 49 -4.86 -5.90 0.71
N GLU A 50 -4.88 -6.15 -0.59
CA GLU A 50 -4.86 -7.51 -1.14
C GLU A 50 -3.58 -8.26 -0.75
N GLU A 51 -2.42 -7.62 -0.92
CA GLU A 51 -1.13 -8.21 -0.52
C GLU A 51 -1.04 -8.46 0.99
N LEU A 52 -1.50 -7.51 1.81
CA LEU A 52 -1.56 -7.71 3.27
C LEU A 52 -2.51 -8.84 3.67
N ASN A 53 -3.65 -8.99 2.97
CA ASN A 53 -4.59 -10.08 3.23
C ASN A 53 -4.00 -11.45 2.88
N LYS A 54 -3.24 -11.56 1.78
CA LYS A 54 -2.51 -12.79 1.41
C LYS A 54 -1.52 -13.20 2.50
N LEU A 55 -0.89 -12.22 3.14
CA LEU A 55 0.04 -12.41 4.26
C LEU A 55 -0.65 -12.64 5.62
N GLY A 56 -1.98 -12.67 5.68
CA GLY A 56 -2.75 -12.89 6.91
C GLY A 56 -3.01 -11.63 7.75
N PHE A 57 -2.57 -10.45 7.30
CA PHE A 57 -2.81 -9.17 7.96
C PHE A 57 -4.17 -8.59 7.57
N LYS A 58 -5.25 -9.22 8.05
CA LYS A 58 -6.65 -8.86 7.73
C LYS A 58 -7.21 -7.70 8.55
N SER A 59 -6.39 -7.00 9.34
CA SER A 59 -6.82 -5.89 10.21
C SER A 59 -6.57 -4.53 9.57
N THR A 60 -6.67 -3.47 10.36
CA THR A 60 -6.31 -2.12 9.92
C THR A 60 -4.81 -2.02 9.65
N TRP A 61 -4.48 -1.25 8.62
CA TRP A 61 -3.12 -0.89 8.27
C TRP A 61 -3.03 0.62 8.08
N SER A 62 -1.84 1.16 8.23
CA SER A 62 -1.54 2.57 8.02
C SER A 62 -0.39 2.68 7.02
N LEU A 63 -0.58 3.51 6.01
CA LEU A 63 0.48 3.83 5.06
C LEU A 63 1.59 4.62 5.77
N ILE A 64 2.84 4.19 5.62
CA ILE A 64 4.01 4.94 6.10
C ILE A 64 4.60 5.73 4.94
N LYS A 65 4.88 5.05 3.81
CA LYS A 65 5.51 5.67 2.64
C LYS A 65 5.23 4.86 1.37
N TRP A 66 4.98 5.55 0.25
CA TRP A 66 4.96 4.91 -1.06
C TRP A 66 6.37 4.69 -1.61
N ILE A 67 6.59 3.54 -2.24
CA ILE A 67 7.84 3.21 -2.93
C ILE A 67 7.66 3.59 -4.39
N LYS A 68 8.43 4.59 -4.83
CA LYS A 68 8.44 5.06 -6.21
C LYS A 68 9.33 4.17 -7.07
N GLU A 69 8.98 4.06 -8.33
CA GLU A 69 9.90 3.57 -9.36
C GLU A 69 11.10 4.54 -9.42
N ALA A 70 12.31 4.00 -9.44
CA ALA A 70 13.56 4.76 -9.48
C ALA A 70 13.82 5.32 -10.89
#